data_AF-A0A838VQV8-F1
#
_entry.id   AF-A0A838VQV8-F1
#
_cell.length_a   1.000
_cell.length_b   1.000
_cell.length_c   1.000
_cell.angle_alpha   90.00
_cell.angle_beta   90.00
_cell.angle_gamma   90.00
#
_symmetry.space_group_name_H-M   'P 1'
#
loop_
_entity.id
_entity.type
_entity.pdbx_description
1 polymer ?
#
loop_
_entity_poly.entity_id
_entity_poly.type
_entity_poly.pdbx_seq_one_letter_code
_entity_poly.pdbx_strand_id
1 'polypeptide(L)' 'MILDIPGLPLAFQFTSPGPIIFNIGSISIRWYGLLIASAVLLGVNLSQRLAKLRHVDPD' A
#
# COMPACT_ATOMS: atom_id res chain seq x y z
N MET A 1 -38.99 4.60 26.58
CA MET A 1 -38.34 3.30 26.34
C MET A 1 -37.87 3.32 24.90
N ILE A 2 -36.64 3.81 24.68
CA ILE A 2 -36.01 3.89 23.37
C ILE A 2 -35.40 2.51 23.13
N LEU A 3 -35.75 1.87 22.02
CA LEU A 3 -35.26 0.54 21.68
C LEU A 3 -33.75 0.62 21.38
N ASP A 4 -32.93 0.05 22.27
CA ASP A 4 -31.52 -0.23 21.99
C ASP A 4 -31.47 -1.25 20.87
N ILE A 5 -31.20 -0.79 19.64
CA ILE A 5 -30.96 -1.66 18.48
C ILE A 5 -29.60 -2.33 18.71
N PRO A 6 -29.52 -3.62 19.09
CA PRO A 6 -28.24 -4.28 19.31
C PRO A 6 -27.54 -4.40 17.96
N GLY A 7 -26.24 -4.14 17.97
CA GLY A 7 -25.38 -4.05 16.79
C GLY A 7 -25.72 -5.04 15.68
N LEU A 8 -26.48 -4.56 14.70
CA LEU A 8 -26.46 -5.14 13.36
C LEU A 8 -25.00 -4.99 12.89
N PRO A 9 -24.31 -6.08 12.51
CA PRO A 9 -23.01 -5.95 11.87
C PRO A 9 -23.28 -5.32 10.51
N LEU A 10 -23.33 -3.99 10.46
CA LEU A 10 -23.21 -3.22 9.23
C LEU A 10 -21.88 -3.69 8.64
N ALA A 11 -21.99 -4.45 7.55
CA ALA A 11 -21.14 -5.58 7.19
C ALA A 11 -19.62 -5.34 7.05
N PHE A 12 -19.08 -4.16 7.30
CA PHE A 12 -17.65 -3.87 7.19
C PHE A 12 -17.25 -2.78 8.18
N GLN A 13 -16.84 -3.19 9.39
CA GLN A 13 -16.10 -2.27 10.26
C GLN A 13 -14.72 -2.06 9.63
N PHE A 14 -14.48 -0.88 9.06
CA PHE A 14 -13.16 -0.45 8.61
C PHE A 14 -12.23 -0.31 9.82
N THR A 15 -11.63 -1.41 10.23
CA THR A 15 -10.54 -1.41 11.20
C THR A 15 -9.27 -1.07 10.43
N SER A 16 -8.56 -0.02 10.86
CA SER A 16 -7.27 0.29 10.25
C SER A 16 -6.34 -0.90 10.52
N PRO A 17 -5.84 -1.60 9.49
CA PRO A 17 -4.79 -2.57 9.68
C PRO A 17 -3.61 -1.79 10.24
N GLY A 18 -3.07 -2.19 11.39
CA GLY A 18 -2.02 -1.42 12.06
C GLY A 18 -0.82 -1.10 11.15
N PRO A 19 0.10 -0.22 11.59
CA PRO A 19 1.18 0.29 10.76
C PRO A 19 2.15 -0.79 10.24
N ILE A 20 2.10 -2.00 10.79
CA ILE A 20 2.99 -3.12 10.50
C ILE A 20 2.22 -4.14 9.63
N ILE A 21 2.75 -4.43 8.45
CA ILE A 21 2.27 -5.52 7.57
C ILE A 21 2.66 -6.86 8.17
N PHE A 22 3.94 -7.01 8.51
CA PHE A 22 4.48 -8.27 9.01
C PHE A 22 5.79 -8.05 9.78
N ASN A 23 6.05 -8.95 10.73
CA ASN A 23 7.27 -8.96 11.53
C ASN A 23 8.09 -10.22 11.19
N ILE A 24 9.35 -10.03 10.78
CA ILE A 24 10.36 -11.10 10.71
C ILE A 24 11.30 -10.90 11.89
N GLY A 25 11.08 -11.64 12.99
CA GLY A 25 11.93 -11.51 14.19
C GLY A 25 11.98 -10.05 14.68
N SER A 26 13.13 -9.40 14.56
CA SER A 26 13.34 -7.99 14.94
C SER A 26 13.05 -6.97 13.84
N ILE A 27 12.68 -7.39 12.63
CA ILE A 27 12.40 -6.50 11.49
C ILE A 27 10.89 -6.36 11.32
N SER A 28 10.38 -5.15 11.54
CA SER A 28 8.97 -4.79 11.28
C SER A 28 8.83 -4.15 9.91
N ILE A 29 8.17 -4.85 8.99
CA ILE A 29 7.83 -4.30 7.66
C ILE A 29 6.52 -3.51 7.79
N ARG A 30 6.58 -2.24 7.39
CA ARG A 30 5.48 -1.29 7.51
C ARG A 30 4.83 -1.00 6.17
N TRP A 31 3.58 -0.57 6.18
CA TRP A 31 2.80 -0.29 4.97
C TRP A 31 3.46 0.74 4.05
N TYR A 32 4.07 1.78 4.60
CA TYR A 32 4.75 2.78 3.78
C TYR A 32 5.96 2.19 3.03
N GLY A 33 6.62 1.16 3.57
CA GLY A 33 7.75 0.53 2.88
C GLY A 33 7.31 -0.15 1.59
N LEU A 34 6.17 -0.86 1.64
CA LEU A 34 5.54 -1.47 0.47
C LEU A 34 5.15 -0.40 -0.57
N LEU A 35 4.53 0.68 -0.11
CA LEU A 35 4.10 1.79 -0.99
C LEU A 35 5.29 2.47 -1.67
N ILE A 36 6.36 2.75 -0.91
CA ILE A 36 7.59 3.37 -1.44
C ILE A 36 8.25 2.44 -2.47
N ALA A 37 8.44 1.16 -2.13
CA ALA A 37 9.03 0.19 -3.05
C ALA A 37 8.22 0.09 -4.36
N SER A 38 6.89 0.05 -4.25
CA SER A 38 6.01 0.03 -5.42
C SER A 38 6.13 1.31 -6.25
N ALA A 39 6.14 2.47 -5.61
CA ALA A 39 6.30 3.76 -6.30
C ALA A 39 7.65 3.87 -7.02
N VAL A 40 8.73 3.41 -6.40
CA VAL A 40 10.08 3.39 -7.01
C VAL A 40 10.11 2.45 -8.21
N LEU A 41 9.60 1.22 -8.06
CA LEU A 41 9.54 0.26 -9.17
C LEU A 41 8.75 0.81 -10.36
N LEU A 42 7.57 1.39 -10.10
CA LEU A 42 6.74 1.99 -11.13
C LEU A 42 7.42 3.21 -11.77
N GLY A 43 8.04 4.07 -10.97
CA GLY A 43 8.72 5.28 -11.43
C GLY A 43 9.91 4.97 -12.34
N VAL A 44 10.73 3.98 -11.97
CA VAL A 44 11.87 3.52 -12.78
C VAL A 44 11.38 2.89 -14.09
N ASN A 45 10.39 1.99 -14.03
CA ASN A 45 9.81 1.37 -15.22
C ASN A 45 9.23 2.42 -16.18
N LEU A 46 8.50 3.42 -15.65
CA LEU A 46 7.94 4.48 -16.45
C LEU A 46 9.03 5.36 -17.08
N SER A 47 10.08 5.67 -16.33
CA SER A 47 11.21 6.46 -16.81
C SER A 47 11.95 5.75 -17.94
N GLN A 48 12.23 4.46 -17.79
CA GLN A 48 12.82 3.62 -18.84
C GLN A 48 11.92 3.56 -20.08
N ARG A 49 10.60 3.43 -19.90
CA ARG A 49 9.65 3.43 -21.02
C ARG A 49 9.65 4.76 -21.76
N LEU A 50 9.69 5.88 -21.05
CA LEU A 50 9.74 7.22 -21.64
C LEU A 50 11.09 7.49 -22.33
N ALA A 51 12.20 7.01 -21.78
CA ALA A 51 13.52 7.10 -22.40
C ALA A 51 13.52 6.40 -23.76
N LYS A 52 13.02 5.16 -23.82
CA LYS A 52 12.84 4.40 -25.07
C LYS A 52 11.96 5.15 -26.09
N LEU A 53 10.84 5.71 -25.65
CA LEU A 53 9.95 6.49 -26.53
C LEU A 53 10.62 7.76 -27.08
N ARG A 54 11.57 8.32 -26.34
CA ARG A 54 12.32 9.52 -26.74
C ARG A 54 13.63 9.19 -27.46
N HIS A 55 13.92 7.93 -27.75
CA HIS A 55 15.19 7.47 -28.32
C HIS A 55 16.41 7.91 -27.50
N VAL A 56 16.23 8.09 -26.20
CA VAL A 56 17.30 8.34 -25.25
C VAL A 56 17.73 6.98 -24.72
N ASP A 57 19.01 6.67 -24.82
CA ASP A 57 19.57 5.40 -24.33
C ASP A 57 19.32 5.32 -22.81
N PRO A 58 18.59 4.31 -22.32
CA PRO A 58 18.24 4.21 -20.90
C PRO A 58 19.34 3.58 -20.01
N ASP A 59 20.49 3.19 -20.59
CA ASP A 59 21.61 2.52 -19.90
C ASP A 59 22.78 3.46 -19.54
#